data_AF-A0AAN8XEK6-F1
#
_entry.id   AF-A0AAN8XEK6-F1
#
_cell.length_a   1.000
_cell.length_b   1.000
_cell.length_c   1.000
_cell.angle_alpha   90.00
_cell.angle_beta   90.00
_cell.angle_gamma   90.00
#
_symmetry.space_group_name_H-M   'P 1'
#
loop_
_entity.id
_entity.type
_entity.pdbx_description
1 polymer ?
#
loop_
_entity_poly.entity_id
_entity_poly.type
_entity_poly.pdbx_seq_one_letter_code
_entity_poly.pdbx_strand_id
1 'polypeptide(L)'
;MKSQMPFFLNPLKFQEQAEANGNAGEENMGDGGEPRSELQELQFKANQATDETLESTRRMLALCEESKEAGIRTLVALDDQGEQLDRIEEGMDQINADMKEAEKNLTGMEKCCGLCVLPCNKSSQFKEDESTWKGKEDGVVNSQPQRVMDDRNGLGAAGGYIGRITNEAREDEMEENMGQVNTMIGNLRNMAIDMGSEIENQNRQITRINAKADSNTVRVNMANERAGSLLKNA
;
A
#
# COMPACT_ATOMS: atom_id res chain seq x y z
N MET A 1 -21.53 31.17 29.53
CA MET A 1 -20.35 30.48 30.09
C MET A 1 -19.51 29.99 28.91
N LYS A 2 -18.47 30.73 28.55
CA LYS A 2 -17.54 30.39 27.47
C LYS A 2 -16.27 29.86 28.13
N SER A 3 -15.98 28.58 27.95
CA SER A 3 -14.78 27.95 28.51
C SER A 3 -13.60 28.18 27.57
N GLN A 4 -12.57 28.83 28.10
CA GLN A 4 -11.29 29.15 27.48
C GLN A 4 -10.44 27.88 27.39
N MET A 5 -9.95 27.52 26.20
CA MET A 5 -8.92 26.47 26.01
C MET A 5 -7.55 27.15 25.87
N PRO A 6 -6.47 26.61 26.47
CA PRO A 6 -5.16 27.25 26.51
C PRO A 6 -4.39 27.07 25.20
N PHE A 7 -3.67 28.14 24.83
CA PHE A 7 -2.71 28.23 23.74
C PHE A 7 -1.57 27.21 23.93
N PHE A 8 -1.44 26.25 23.01
CA PHE A 8 -0.20 25.50 22.84
C PHE A 8 0.74 26.28 21.92
N LEU A 9 1.96 26.46 22.42
CA LEU A 9 3.03 27.26 21.86
C LEU A 9 3.55 26.69 20.53
N ASN A 10 3.79 27.60 19.60
CA ASN A 10 4.40 27.40 18.30
C ASN A 10 5.93 27.22 18.47
N PRO A 11 6.60 26.17 17.97
CA PRO A 11 8.01 25.89 18.28
C PRO A 11 9.05 26.79 17.57
N LEU A 12 8.64 27.80 16.80
CA LEU A 12 9.53 28.52 15.87
C LEU A 12 10.00 29.91 16.34
N LYS A 13 10.12 30.15 17.65
CA LYS A 13 10.62 31.43 18.20
C LYS A 13 11.68 31.28 19.29
N PHE A 14 12.57 30.30 19.17
CA PHE A 14 13.65 30.07 20.14
C PHE A 14 15.06 30.15 19.51
N GLN A 15 15.25 30.99 18.49
CA GLN A 15 16.52 31.06 17.77
C GLN A 15 16.96 32.48 17.39
N GLU A 16 16.61 33.49 18.18
CA GLU A 16 16.98 34.87 17.88
C GLU A 16 17.22 35.72 19.15
N GLN A 17 18.17 35.28 19.99
CA GLN A 17 18.79 36.13 21.03
C GLN A 17 20.05 35.44 21.60
N ALA A 18 21.12 35.39 20.82
CA ALA A 18 22.46 35.03 21.31
C ALA A 18 23.57 35.66 20.45
N GLU A 19 23.44 36.95 20.14
CA GLU A 19 24.53 37.74 19.55
C GLU A 19 24.57 39.12 20.19
N ALA A 20 25.29 39.25 21.33
CA ALA A 20 25.99 40.47 21.73
C ALA A 20 26.74 40.28 23.06
N ASN A 21 28.04 40.61 23.00
CA ASN A 21 28.96 40.97 24.09
C ASN A 21 29.71 39.86 24.85
N GLY A 22 31.03 39.82 24.61
CA GLY A 22 31.97 39.15 25.50
C GLY A 22 33.39 39.00 24.92
N ASN A 23 34.01 40.09 24.43
CA ASN A 23 35.46 40.11 24.18
C ASN A 23 36.19 40.39 25.52
N ALA A 24 36.83 39.37 26.09
CA ALA A 24 37.89 39.51 27.08
C ALA A 24 38.94 38.46 26.75
N GLY A 25 40.16 38.92 26.47
CA GLY A 25 41.26 38.09 26.02
C GLY A 25 41.77 37.13 27.09
N GLU A 26 42.06 35.92 26.62
CA GLU A 26 43.12 35.08 27.18
C GLU A 26 44.10 34.78 26.05
N GLU A 27 45.25 35.43 26.11
CA GLU A 27 46.42 35.04 25.34
C GLU A 27 47.03 33.76 25.92
N ASN A 28 47.41 32.86 25.02
CA ASN A 28 48.47 31.86 25.16
C ASN A 28 48.17 30.54 25.88
N MET A 29 47.84 29.51 25.10
CA MET A 29 48.75 28.37 24.98
C MET A 29 48.84 27.97 23.51
N GLY A 30 50.00 28.20 22.90
CA GLY A 30 50.40 27.49 21.70
C GLY A 30 50.50 26.00 22.01
N ASP A 31 49.48 25.24 21.64
CA ASP A 31 49.65 23.80 21.45
C ASP A 31 50.30 23.61 20.07
N GLY A 32 51.62 23.65 20.07
CA GLY A 32 52.44 23.16 18.97
C GLY A 32 52.33 21.64 18.90
N GLY A 33 51.14 21.15 18.56
CA GLY A 33 50.95 19.77 18.15
C GLY A 33 51.84 19.53 16.93
N GLU A 34 52.85 18.70 17.12
CA GLU A 34 53.73 18.19 16.06
C GLU A 34 52.88 17.89 14.81
N PRO A 35 53.23 18.40 13.60
CA PRO A 35 52.44 18.11 12.42
C PRO A 35 52.35 16.59 12.31
N ARG A 36 51.12 16.07 12.41
CA ARG A 36 50.87 14.64 12.26
C ARG A 36 51.61 14.18 11.00
N SER A 37 52.44 13.16 11.13
CA SER A 37 53.08 12.52 9.98
C SER A 37 52.01 12.23 8.93
N GLU A 38 52.29 12.39 7.64
CA GLU A 38 51.31 12.15 6.55
C GLU A 38 50.61 10.78 6.71
N LEU A 39 51.34 9.78 7.22
CA LEU A 39 50.80 8.46 7.57
C LEU A 39 49.72 8.52 8.67
N GLN A 40 49.96 9.31 9.71
CA GLN A 40 49.05 9.48 10.84
C GLN A 40 47.80 10.28 10.45
N GLU A 41 47.93 11.25 9.53
CA GLU A 41 46.77 11.95 8.98
C GLU A 41 45.89 11.03 8.12
N LEU A 42 46.51 10.19 7.28
CA LEU A 42 45.81 9.19 6.47
C LEU A 42 45.09 8.15 7.34
N GLN A 43 45.74 7.65 8.41
CA GLN A 43 45.12 6.74 9.36
C GLN A 43 43.94 7.37 10.10
N PHE A 44 44.06 8.65 10.48
CA PHE A 44 42.96 9.37 11.13
C PHE A 44 41.74 9.49 10.20
N LYS A 45 41.95 9.86 8.94
CA LYS A 45 40.87 9.94 7.93
C LYS A 45 40.23 8.58 7.66
N ALA A 46 41.03 7.51 7.56
CA ALA A 46 40.52 6.16 7.37
C ALA A 46 39.63 5.73 8.55
N ASN A 47 40.08 5.95 9.79
CA ASN A 47 39.30 5.62 10.98
C ASN A 47 37.99 6.41 11.07
N GLN A 48 38.02 7.70 10.73
CA GLN A 48 36.81 8.53 10.68
C GLN A 48 35.81 7.98 9.66
N ALA A 49 36.26 7.64 8.44
CA ALA A 49 35.40 7.06 7.42
C ALA A 49 34.80 5.70 7.84
N THR A 50 35.57 4.89 8.57
CA THR A 50 35.08 3.62 9.12
C THR A 50 34.00 3.83 10.19
N ASP A 51 34.17 4.81 11.08
CA ASP A 51 33.16 5.16 12.09
C ASP A 51 31.86 5.67 11.46
N GLU A 52 31.97 6.55 10.46
CA GLU A 52 30.82 7.05 9.71
C GLU A 52 30.08 5.92 8.97
N THR A 53 30.83 4.95 8.43
CA THR A 53 30.27 3.76 7.77
C THR A 53 29.52 2.88 8.77
N LEU A 54 30.09 2.63 9.95
CA LEU A 54 29.41 1.88 11.01
C LEU A 54 28.10 2.55 11.41
N GLU A 55 28.12 3.87 11.63
CA GLU A 55 26.91 4.62 11.96
C GLU A 55 25.87 4.51 10.83
N SER A 56 26.31 4.51 9.57
CA SER A 56 25.44 4.28 8.43
C SER A 56 24.78 2.90 8.45
N THR A 57 25.52 1.83 8.79
CA THR A 57 24.93 0.48 8.93
C THR A 57 23.87 0.42 10.03
N ARG A 58 24.09 1.11 11.16
CA ARG A 58 23.09 1.22 12.24
C ARG A 58 21.84 1.98 11.79
N ARG A 59 21.99 3.09 11.06
CA ARG A 59 20.84 3.80 10.46
C ARG A 59 20.08 2.93 9.47
N MET A 60 20.80 2.13 8.67
CA MET A 60 20.20 1.22 7.70
C MET A 60 19.33 0.15 8.39
N LEU A 61 19.80 -0.42 9.51
CA LEU A 61 18.99 -1.34 10.32
C LEU A 61 17.69 -0.68 10.79
N ALA A 62 17.76 0.52 11.37
CA ALA A 62 16.60 1.24 11.86
C ALA A 62 15.57 1.51 10.74
N LEU A 63 16.04 1.94 9.57
CA LEU A 63 15.19 2.18 8.39
C LEU A 63 14.54 0.90 7.86
N CYS A 64 15.27 -0.21 7.85
CA CYS A 64 14.73 -1.51 7.45
C CYS A 64 13.66 -2.00 8.42
N GLU A 65 13.84 -1.80 9.72
CA GLU A 65 12.84 -2.17 10.73
C GLU A 65 11.57 -1.31 10.62
N GLU A 66 11.71 0.00 10.46
CA GLU A 66 10.59 0.91 10.22
C GLU A 66 9.84 0.53 8.94
N SER A 67 10.58 0.22 7.87
CA SER A 67 10.00 -0.22 6.59
C SER A 67 9.24 -1.54 6.73
N LYS A 68 9.76 -2.47 7.56
CA LYS A 68 9.10 -3.75 7.85
C LYS A 68 7.77 -3.51 8.56
N GLU A 69 7.74 -2.65 9.57
CA GLU A 69 6.52 -2.33 10.31
C GLU A 69 5.47 -1.63 9.41
N ALA A 70 5.90 -0.68 8.57
CA ALA A 70 5.03 -0.05 7.58
C ALA A 70 4.50 -1.07 6.55
N GLY A 71 5.34 -2.01 6.10
CA GLY A 71 4.96 -3.09 5.19
C GLY A 71 3.91 -4.02 5.79
N ILE A 72 4.08 -4.44 7.04
CA ILE A 72 3.10 -5.29 7.75
C ILE A 72 1.75 -4.58 7.86
N ARG A 73 1.74 -3.30 8.27
CA ARG A 73 0.50 -2.50 8.34
C ARG A 73 -0.20 -2.41 6.98
N THR A 74 0.58 -2.28 5.91
CA THR A 74 0.05 -2.20 4.54
C THR A 74 -0.56 -3.53 4.11
N LEU A 75 0.09 -4.66 4.39
CA LEU A 75 -0.44 -5.99 4.08
C LEU A 75 -1.76 -6.25 4.79
N VAL A 76 -1.87 -5.91 6.08
CA VAL A 76 -3.15 -6.03 6.83
C VAL A 76 -4.22 -5.15 6.21
N ALA A 77 -3.88 -3.90 5.86
CA ALA A 77 -4.84 -3.01 5.22
C ALA A 77 -5.29 -3.49 3.84
N LEU A 78 -4.43 -4.18 3.08
CA LEU A 78 -4.78 -4.78 1.80
C LEU A 78 -5.71 -5.98 1.99
N ASP A 79 -5.48 -6.82 2.99
CA ASP A 79 -6.34 -7.95 3.35
C ASP A 79 -7.76 -7.47 3.73
N ASP A 80 -7.85 -6.50 4.62
CA ASP A 80 -9.13 -5.86 5.02
C ASP A 80 -9.86 -5.21 3.83
N GLN A 81 -9.10 -4.65 2.86
CA GLN A 81 -9.67 -4.08 1.64
C GLN A 81 -10.16 -5.17 0.68
N GLY A 82 -9.46 -6.30 0.57
CA GLY A 82 -9.88 -7.45 -0.21
C GLY A 82 -11.24 -7.97 0.25
N GLU A 83 -11.42 -8.18 1.55
CA GLU A 83 -12.72 -8.60 2.10
C GLU A 83 -13.85 -7.58 1.85
N GLN A 84 -13.53 -6.28 1.86
CA GLN A 84 -14.50 -5.25 1.53
C GLN A 84 -14.94 -5.33 0.07
N LEU A 85 -14.00 -5.57 -0.85
CA LEU A 85 -14.31 -5.74 -2.26
C LEU A 85 -15.13 -7.00 -2.52
N ASP A 86 -14.86 -8.10 -1.81
CA ASP A 86 -15.69 -9.31 -1.87
C ASP A 86 -17.14 -9.02 -1.47
N ARG A 87 -17.36 -8.32 -0.35
CA ARG A 87 -18.71 -7.90 0.07
C ARG A 87 -19.39 -6.99 -0.94
N ILE A 88 -18.64 -6.11 -1.61
CA ILE A 88 -19.17 -5.23 -2.65
C ILE A 88 -19.56 -6.05 -3.89
N GLU A 89 -18.71 -7.00 -4.32
CA GLU A 89 -18.99 -7.87 -5.47
C GLU A 89 -20.24 -8.72 -5.23
N GLU A 90 -20.39 -9.32 -4.04
CA GLU A 90 -21.60 -10.03 -3.62
C GLU A 90 -22.83 -9.11 -3.62
N GLY A 91 -22.69 -7.88 -3.10
CA GLY A 91 -23.77 -6.89 -3.13
C GLY A 91 -24.21 -6.53 -4.55
N MET A 92 -23.28 -6.45 -5.51
CA MET A 92 -23.61 -6.22 -6.91
C MET A 92 -24.38 -7.39 -7.53
N ASP A 93 -24.03 -8.62 -7.17
CA ASP A 93 -24.74 -9.83 -7.61
C ASP A 93 -26.15 -9.90 -7.02
N GLN A 94 -26.30 -9.53 -5.75
CA GLN A 94 -27.62 -9.45 -5.09
C GLN A 94 -28.52 -8.41 -5.77
N ILE A 95 -28.01 -7.20 -6.05
CA ILE A 95 -28.79 -6.16 -6.75
C ILE A 95 -29.25 -6.68 -8.11
N ASN A 96 -28.41 -7.40 -8.85
CA ASN A 96 -28.82 -7.95 -10.15
C ASN A 96 -29.95 -8.98 -10.01
N ALA A 97 -29.89 -9.85 -8.99
CA ALA A 97 -30.94 -10.80 -8.70
C ALA A 97 -32.26 -10.11 -8.31
N ASP A 98 -32.19 -9.09 -7.45
CA ASP A 98 -33.36 -8.31 -7.02
C ASP A 98 -33.98 -7.56 -8.20
N MET A 99 -33.16 -7.01 -9.09
CA MET A 99 -33.64 -6.32 -10.29
C MET A 99 -34.32 -7.26 -11.29
N LYS A 100 -33.85 -8.52 -11.43
CA LYS A 100 -34.55 -9.55 -12.22
C LYS A 100 -35.94 -9.82 -11.68
N GLU A 101 -36.08 -9.91 -10.36
CA GLU A 101 -37.38 -10.11 -9.71
C GLU A 101 -38.27 -8.86 -9.87
N ALA A 102 -37.74 -7.67 -9.64
CA ALA A 102 -38.45 -6.41 -9.79
C ALA A 102 -39.01 -6.24 -11.22
N GLU A 103 -38.22 -6.54 -12.26
CA GLU A 103 -38.67 -6.50 -13.66
C GLU A 103 -39.81 -7.49 -13.95
N LYS A 104 -39.74 -8.70 -13.37
CA LYS A 104 -40.81 -9.69 -13.50
C LYS A 104 -42.10 -9.20 -12.85
N ASN A 105 -42.01 -8.59 -11.68
CA ASN A 105 -43.15 -8.02 -10.96
C ASN A 105 -43.76 -6.84 -11.73
N LEU A 106 -42.94 -5.92 -12.25
CA LEU A 106 -43.39 -4.81 -13.11
C LEU A 106 -44.09 -5.31 -14.37
N THR A 107 -43.54 -6.34 -15.03
CA THR A 107 -44.18 -6.98 -16.19
C THR A 107 -45.52 -7.65 -15.81
N GLY A 108 -45.63 -8.17 -14.59
CA GLY A 108 -46.89 -8.68 -14.03
C GLY A 108 -47.93 -7.59 -13.84
N MET A 109 -47.51 -6.40 -13.40
CA MET A 109 -48.38 -5.23 -13.20
C MET A 109 -48.80 -4.56 -14.53
N GLU A 110 -47.95 -4.57 -15.55
CA GLU A 110 -48.31 -4.15 -16.92
C GLU A 110 -49.50 -4.97 -17.47
N LYS A 111 -49.68 -6.21 -16.99
CA LYS A 111 -50.79 -7.10 -17.37
C LYS A 111 -52.02 -6.87 -16.49
N CYS A 112 -52.54 -5.64 -16.45
CA CYS A 112 -53.79 -5.31 -15.76
C CYS A 112 -54.96 -5.19 -16.75
N CYS A 113 -55.55 -6.34 -17.11
CA CYS A 113 -56.96 -6.57 -17.50
C CYS A 113 -57.10 -8.05 -17.92
N GLY A 114 -57.62 -8.89 -17.03
CA GLY A 114 -57.55 -10.36 -17.04
C GLY A 114 -58.17 -11.15 -18.21
N LEU A 115 -58.31 -10.58 -19.42
CA LEU A 115 -58.71 -11.34 -20.61
C LEU A 115 -58.24 -10.75 -21.97
N CYS A 116 -57.46 -9.66 -22.00
CA CYS A 116 -56.97 -9.10 -23.26
C CYS A 116 -55.45 -8.92 -23.26
N VAL A 117 -54.76 -9.70 -24.11
CA VAL A 117 -53.40 -9.38 -24.56
C VAL A 117 -53.54 -8.22 -25.54
N LEU A 118 -53.51 -6.97 -25.06
CA LEU A 118 -53.33 -5.83 -25.96
C LEU A 118 -51.96 -5.98 -26.65
N PRO A 119 -51.89 -6.02 -28.00
CA PRO A 119 -50.64 -6.20 -28.74
C PRO A 119 -49.89 -4.87 -28.87
N CYS A 120 -49.85 -4.07 -27.80
CA CYS A 120 -49.36 -2.69 -27.84
C CYS A 120 -48.44 -2.42 -26.66
N ASN A 121 -47.21 -2.92 -26.79
CA ASN A 121 -45.98 -2.16 -26.99
C ASN A 121 -44.87 -3.01 -26.35
N LYS A 122 -43.96 -3.53 -27.18
CA LYS A 122 -42.76 -4.24 -26.69
C LYS A 122 -41.90 -3.19 -25.98
N SER A 123 -42.18 -2.93 -24.70
CA SER A 123 -41.26 -2.21 -23.84
C SER A 123 -39.97 -3.02 -23.88
N SER A 124 -38.89 -2.38 -24.32
CA SER A 124 -37.59 -3.03 -24.51
C SER A 124 -37.20 -3.73 -23.22
N GLN A 125 -37.28 -5.06 -23.20
CA GLN A 125 -36.69 -5.87 -22.14
C GLN A 125 -35.21 -5.53 -22.11
N PHE A 126 -34.71 -5.21 -20.91
CA PHE A 126 -33.29 -5.05 -20.70
C PHE A 126 -32.58 -6.31 -21.22
N LYS A 127 -31.71 -6.15 -22.20
CA LYS A 127 -30.87 -7.24 -22.71
C LYS A 127 -29.61 -7.25 -21.84
N GLU A 128 -29.63 -8.10 -20.83
CA GLU A 128 -28.49 -8.34 -19.95
C GLU A 128 -27.36 -8.97 -20.78
N ASP A 129 -26.18 -8.36 -20.75
CA ASP A 129 -24.99 -8.97 -21.32
C ASP A 129 -24.49 -10.06 -20.35
N GLU A 130 -24.76 -11.32 -20.72
CA GLU A 130 -24.36 -12.47 -19.92
C GLU A 130 -22.86 -12.52 -19.64
N SER A 131 -22.02 -11.88 -20.46
CA SER A 131 -20.56 -11.84 -20.23
C SER A 131 -20.16 -11.02 -19.01
N THR A 132 -20.99 -10.07 -18.57
CA THR A 132 -20.74 -9.26 -17.36
C THR A 132 -21.02 -10.05 -16.07
N TRP A 133 -21.92 -11.03 -16.14
CA TRP A 133 -22.45 -11.77 -14.99
C TRP A 133 -22.00 -13.24 -14.93
N LYS A 134 -21.44 -13.78 -16.02
CA LYS A 134 -20.75 -15.07 -16.02
C LYS A 134 -19.34 -14.92 -15.49
N GLY A 135 -19.15 -15.27 -14.22
CA GLY A 135 -17.84 -15.24 -13.58
C GLY A 135 -17.48 -16.54 -12.87
N LYS A 136 -17.13 -17.62 -13.62
CA LYS A 136 -16.14 -18.67 -13.21
C LYS A 136 -15.97 -19.81 -14.24
N GLU A 137 -15.67 -19.53 -15.50
CA GLU A 137 -15.27 -20.59 -16.44
C GLU A 137 -14.25 -20.09 -17.46
N ASP A 138 -13.08 -19.72 -16.98
CA ASP A 138 -11.81 -20.15 -17.57
C ASP A 138 -10.65 -19.54 -16.78
N GLY A 139 -9.78 -20.43 -16.30
CA GLY A 139 -8.66 -20.08 -15.44
C GLY A 139 -8.86 -20.59 -14.03
N VAL A 140 -8.82 -21.91 -13.87
CA VAL A 140 -8.20 -22.50 -12.67
C VAL A 140 -6.85 -21.80 -12.55
N VAL A 141 -6.78 -20.79 -11.68
CA VAL A 141 -5.53 -20.13 -11.40
C VAL A 141 -4.73 -21.18 -10.63
N ASN A 142 -3.87 -21.90 -11.35
CA ASN A 142 -2.74 -22.60 -10.79
C ASN A 142 -1.70 -21.58 -10.27
N SER A 143 -2.18 -20.56 -9.54
CA SER A 143 -1.44 -19.72 -8.62
C SER A 143 -1.56 -20.35 -7.24
N GLN A 144 -1.30 -21.66 -7.16
CA GLN A 144 -0.57 -22.10 -5.99
C GLN A 144 0.70 -21.25 -6.00
N PRO A 145 1.08 -20.56 -4.91
CA PRO A 145 2.39 -19.93 -4.86
C PRO A 145 3.38 -21.07 -4.97
N GLN A 146 3.77 -21.38 -6.20
CA GLN A 146 4.97 -22.10 -6.48
C GLN A 146 6.01 -21.12 -6.00
N ARG A 147 6.41 -21.30 -4.74
CA ARG A 147 7.65 -20.78 -4.21
C ARG A 147 8.68 -21.35 -5.17
N VAL A 148 8.94 -20.61 -6.25
CA VAL A 148 10.18 -20.73 -6.97
C VAL A 148 11.14 -20.26 -5.89
N MET A 149 11.67 -21.23 -5.13
CA MET A 149 12.87 -20.99 -4.36
C MET A 149 13.87 -20.59 -5.41
N ASP A 150 14.02 -19.28 -5.59
CA ASP A 150 15.18 -18.73 -6.22
C ASP A 150 16.32 -19.09 -5.27
N ASP A 151 16.97 -20.23 -5.55
CA ASP A 151 18.22 -20.67 -4.92
C ASP A 151 19.36 -19.64 -5.14
N ARG A 152 19.05 -18.48 -5.73
CA ARG A 152 19.90 -17.30 -5.75
C ARG A 152 19.99 -16.58 -4.40
N ASN A 153 19.29 -17.06 -3.37
CA ASN A 153 19.62 -16.71 -1.98
C ASN A 153 20.93 -17.39 -1.49
N GLY A 154 21.67 -18.09 -2.37
CA GLY A 154 22.89 -18.84 -2.03
C GLY A 154 24.23 -18.20 -2.42
N LEU A 155 24.27 -17.08 -3.14
CA LEU A 155 25.52 -16.33 -3.31
C LEU A 155 25.56 -15.15 -2.34
N GLY A 156 25.66 -15.47 -1.05
CA GLY A 156 26.35 -14.57 -0.14
C GLY A 156 27.70 -14.24 -0.78
N ALA A 157 28.09 -12.97 -0.78
CA ALA A 157 29.41 -12.57 -1.21
C ALA A 157 30.41 -13.48 -0.51
N ALA A 158 31.10 -14.35 -1.26
CA ALA A 158 32.04 -15.32 -0.71
C ALA A 158 33.25 -14.65 0.02
N GLY A 159 33.25 -13.32 0.10
CA GLY A 159 34.22 -12.49 0.82
C GLY A 159 33.62 -11.55 1.88
N GLY A 160 32.38 -11.76 2.35
CA GLY A 160 31.72 -10.85 3.30
C GLY A 160 31.17 -9.58 2.65
N TYR A 161 30.32 -8.84 3.36
CA TYR A 161 29.77 -7.56 2.92
C TYR A 161 30.76 -6.40 3.10
N ILE A 162 31.67 -6.53 4.07
CA ILE A 162 32.68 -5.54 4.45
C ILE A 162 34.07 -6.11 4.17
N GLY A 163 34.85 -5.38 3.36
CA GLY A 163 36.27 -5.69 3.17
C GLY A 163 37.02 -5.47 4.48
N ARG A 164 37.61 -6.53 5.04
CA ARG A 164 38.40 -6.44 6.28
C ARG A 164 39.73 -5.75 6.01
N ILE A 165 39.93 -4.57 6.59
CA ILE A 165 41.14 -3.76 6.38
C ILE A 165 42.01 -3.81 7.64
N THR A 166 41.40 -3.66 8.81
CA THR A 166 42.07 -3.66 10.10
C THR A 166 41.72 -4.89 10.96
N ASN A 167 40.65 -5.61 10.59
CA ASN A 167 40.13 -6.77 11.31
C ASN A 167 39.87 -6.45 12.80
N GLU A 168 39.35 -5.24 13.03
CA GLU A 168 38.94 -4.72 14.32
C GLU A 168 37.49 -5.13 14.64
N ALA A 169 37.13 -5.17 15.93
CA ALA A 169 35.78 -5.50 16.40
C ALA A 169 34.68 -4.63 15.76
N ARG A 170 35.03 -3.42 15.32
CA ARG A 170 34.15 -2.51 14.59
C ARG A 170 33.78 -3.03 13.20
N GLU A 171 34.72 -3.63 12.48
CA GLU A 171 34.47 -4.24 11.16
C GLU A 171 33.59 -5.49 11.30
N ASP A 172 33.74 -6.24 12.39
CA ASP A 172 32.85 -7.38 12.69
C ASP A 172 31.41 -6.92 12.97
N GLU A 173 31.22 -5.82 13.71
CA GLU A 173 29.87 -5.24 13.93
C GLU A 173 29.25 -4.76 12.61
N MET A 174 30.03 -4.10 11.73
CA MET A 174 29.54 -3.69 10.41
C MET A 174 29.10 -4.88 9.56
N GLU A 175 29.87 -5.96 9.57
CA GLU A 175 29.53 -7.20 8.84
C GLU A 175 28.25 -7.82 9.40
N GLU A 176 28.10 -7.88 10.72
CA GLU A 176 26.87 -8.39 11.37
C GLU A 176 25.66 -7.53 11.01
N ASN A 177 25.78 -6.20 11.12
CA ASN A 177 24.72 -5.25 10.77
C ASN A 177 24.31 -5.43 9.29
N MET A 178 25.28 -5.54 8.38
CA MET A 178 24.98 -5.75 6.96
C MET A 178 24.35 -7.11 6.67
N GLY A 179 24.74 -8.16 7.39
CA GLY A 179 24.09 -9.46 7.32
C GLY A 179 22.61 -9.38 7.73
N GLN A 180 22.31 -8.71 8.84
CA GLN A 180 20.94 -8.48 9.30
C GLN A 180 20.13 -7.64 8.31
N VAL A 181 20.70 -6.55 7.77
CA VAL A 181 20.07 -5.75 6.73
C VAL A 181 19.73 -6.61 5.51
N ASN A 182 20.67 -7.45 5.04
CA ASN A 182 20.42 -8.30 3.87
C ASN A 182 19.23 -9.23 4.10
N THR A 183 19.11 -9.83 5.28
CA THR A 183 17.94 -10.64 5.65
C THR A 183 16.65 -9.81 5.68
N MET A 184 16.68 -8.61 6.26
CA MET A 184 15.51 -7.72 6.29
C MET A 184 15.07 -7.28 4.90
N ILE A 185 16.01 -6.95 4.01
CA ILE A 185 15.73 -6.62 2.61
C ILE A 185 15.09 -7.81 1.89
N GLY A 186 15.57 -9.03 2.14
CA GLY A 186 14.95 -10.25 1.61
C GLY A 186 13.47 -10.39 2.03
N ASN A 187 13.18 -10.12 3.30
CA ASN A 187 11.81 -10.13 3.81
C ASN A 187 10.95 -9.00 3.22
N LEU A 188 11.49 -7.78 3.11
CA LEU A 188 10.83 -6.63 2.47
C LEU A 188 10.48 -6.94 1.01
N ARG A 189 11.37 -7.63 0.28
CA ARG A 189 11.11 -8.07 -1.09
C ARG A 189 9.93 -9.03 -1.16
N ASN A 190 9.85 -10.01 -0.27
CA ASN A 190 8.74 -10.96 -0.25
C ASN A 190 7.41 -10.23 0.04
N MET A 191 7.39 -9.34 1.03
CA MET A 191 6.20 -8.51 1.30
C MET A 191 5.81 -7.64 0.08
N ALA A 192 6.78 -7.08 -0.64
CA ALA A 192 6.50 -6.30 -1.85
C ALA A 192 5.87 -7.15 -2.97
N ILE A 193 6.30 -8.40 -3.12
CA ILE A 193 5.71 -9.35 -4.08
C ILE A 193 4.28 -9.72 -3.68
N ASP A 194 4.05 -9.99 -2.40
CA ASP A 194 2.73 -10.33 -1.87
C ASP A 194 1.77 -9.15 -2.03
N MET A 195 2.18 -7.94 -1.64
CA MET A 195 1.41 -6.71 -1.86
C MET A 195 1.10 -6.47 -3.34
N GLY A 196 2.09 -6.67 -4.22
CA GLY A 196 1.90 -6.47 -5.67
C GLY A 196 0.86 -7.43 -6.26
N SER A 197 0.96 -8.71 -5.89
CA SER A 197 0.02 -9.74 -6.36
C SER A 197 -1.40 -9.48 -5.87
N GLU A 198 -1.56 -9.07 -4.61
CA GLU A 198 -2.86 -8.76 -4.03
C GLU A 198 -3.49 -7.54 -4.68
N ILE A 199 -2.72 -6.46 -4.91
CA ILE A 199 -3.19 -5.27 -5.63
C ILE A 199 -3.63 -5.62 -7.06
N GLU A 200 -2.90 -6.47 -7.78
CA GLU A 200 -3.30 -6.92 -9.12
C GLU A 200 -4.63 -7.69 -9.10
N ASN A 201 -4.83 -8.57 -8.11
CA ASN A 201 -6.08 -9.30 -7.94
C ASN A 201 -7.25 -8.36 -7.65
N GLN A 202 -7.08 -7.45 -6.68
CA GLN A 202 -8.07 -6.45 -6.31
C GLN A 202 -8.41 -5.52 -7.49
N ASN A 203 -7.44 -5.09 -8.29
CA ASN A 203 -7.68 -4.27 -9.49
C ASN A 203 -8.56 -4.99 -10.53
N ARG A 204 -8.32 -6.29 -10.74
CA ARG A 204 -9.18 -7.11 -11.62
C ARG A 204 -10.59 -7.23 -11.06
N GLN A 205 -10.73 -7.41 -9.75
CA GLN A 205 -12.02 -7.45 -9.07
C GLN A 205 -12.79 -6.14 -9.21
N ILE A 206 -12.14 -5.00 -8.97
CA ILE A 206 -12.74 -3.66 -9.16
C ILE A 206 -13.25 -3.48 -10.59
N THR A 207 -12.50 -3.96 -11.59
CA THR A 207 -12.94 -3.89 -12.99
C THR A 207 -14.25 -4.66 -13.22
N ARG A 208 -14.39 -5.86 -12.64
CA ARG A 208 -15.64 -6.63 -12.69
C ARG A 208 -16.77 -5.92 -11.94
N ILE A 209 -16.50 -5.43 -10.74
CA ILE A 209 -17.47 -4.69 -9.92
C ILE A 209 -17.99 -3.47 -10.69
N ASN A 210 -17.11 -2.70 -11.33
CA ASN A 210 -17.52 -1.54 -12.14
C ASN A 210 -18.44 -1.94 -13.30
N ALA A 211 -18.10 -3.01 -14.04
CA ALA A 211 -18.96 -3.50 -15.12
C ALA A 211 -20.35 -3.94 -14.60
N LYS A 212 -20.39 -4.66 -13.48
CA LYS A 212 -21.64 -5.05 -12.80
C LYS A 212 -22.42 -3.82 -12.33
N ALA A 213 -21.76 -2.83 -11.77
CA ALA A 213 -22.36 -1.59 -11.27
C ALA A 213 -22.97 -0.74 -12.39
N ASP A 214 -22.28 -0.60 -13.53
CA ASP A 214 -22.80 0.10 -14.71
C ASP A 214 -24.07 -0.59 -15.24
N SER A 215 -24.04 -1.93 -15.33
CA SER A 215 -25.19 -2.75 -15.74
C SER A 215 -26.37 -2.57 -14.79
N ASN A 216 -26.13 -2.70 -13.48
CA ASN A 216 -27.14 -2.49 -12.44
C ASN A 216 -27.72 -1.08 -12.47
N THR A 217 -26.90 -0.06 -12.68
CA THR A 217 -27.34 1.35 -12.74
C THR A 217 -28.34 1.57 -13.89
N VAL A 218 -28.02 1.07 -15.09
CA VAL A 218 -28.94 1.14 -16.24
C VAL A 218 -30.24 0.40 -15.92
N ARG A 219 -30.14 -0.79 -15.34
CA ARG A 219 -31.29 -1.65 -15.03
C ARG A 219 -32.23 -1.02 -14.01
N VAL A 220 -31.70 -0.47 -12.93
CA VAL A 220 -32.44 0.25 -11.89
C VAL A 220 -33.16 1.46 -12.49
N ASN A 221 -32.47 2.26 -13.31
CA ASN A 221 -33.07 3.43 -13.95
C ASN A 221 -34.24 3.05 -14.87
N MET A 222 -34.05 2.02 -15.72
CA MET A 222 -35.12 1.53 -16.59
C MET A 222 -36.34 1.00 -15.82
N ALA A 223 -36.11 0.24 -14.75
CA ALA A 223 -37.19 -0.27 -13.91
C ALA A 223 -37.92 0.87 -13.19
N ASN A 224 -37.20 1.89 -12.71
CA ASN A 224 -37.79 3.05 -12.07
C ASN A 224 -38.66 3.88 -13.04
N GLU A 225 -38.18 4.10 -14.27
CA GLU A 225 -38.98 4.76 -15.32
C GLU A 225 -40.26 3.98 -15.65
N ARG A 226 -40.15 2.65 -15.80
CA ARG A 226 -41.29 1.75 -16.04
C ARG A 226 -42.30 1.82 -14.89
N ALA A 227 -41.85 1.66 -13.64
CA ALA A 227 -42.70 1.79 -12.47
C ALA A 227 -43.41 3.16 -12.41
N GLY A 228 -42.68 4.23 -12.68
CA GLY A 228 -43.24 5.59 -12.73
C GLY A 228 -44.30 5.75 -13.82
N SER A 229 -44.12 5.12 -14.99
CA SER A 229 -45.13 5.13 -16.06
C SER A 229 -46.40 4.35 -15.69
N LEU A 230 -46.26 3.21 -15.00
CA LEU A 230 -47.39 2.44 -14.50
C LEU A 230 -48.21 3.25 -13.50
N LEU A 231 -47.57 3.97 -12.59
CA LEU A 231 -48.25 4.83 -11.62
C LEU A 231 -48.98 6.02 -12.26
N LYS A 232 -48.48 6.54 -13.38
CA LYS A 232 -49.15 7.62 -14.13
C LYS A 232 -50.36 7.14 -14.94
N ASN A 233 -50.37 5.85 -15.28
CA ASN A 233 -51.39 5.22 -16.13
C ASN A 233 -52.37 4.32 -15.34
N ALA A 234 -52.16 4.13 -14.04
CA ALA A 234 -53.04 3.42 -13.10
C ALA A 234 -54.13 4.35 -12.56
#